data_AF-A0A419RTY5-F1
#
_entry.id   AF-A0A419RTY5-F1
#
_cell.length_a   1.000
_cell.length_b   1.000
_cell.length_c   1.000
_cell.angle_alpha   90.00
_cell.angle_beta   90.00
_cell.angle_gamma   90.00
#
_symmetry.space_group_name_H-M   'P 1'
#
loop_
_entity.id
_entity.type
_entity.pdbx_description
1 polymer ?
#
loop_
_entity_poly.entity_id
_entity_poly.type
_entity_poly.pdbx_seq_one_letter_code
_entity_poly.pdbx_strand_id
1 'polypeptide(L)'
;MIRDIAIERERIAREIALDDYATRIDEGKDRLRFQVEYSQSAMRNLQLVNGGAVLALLTFIGNTGLDFNFFGLWWAFFWFASGLVCSLAAYFGAFFSQHFFMKLTMYEAWNAQYRSRGAEEPYQTSAELDWGNRALYSAVILSTLSLVSFLVGAFVALFALQ
;
A
#
# COMPACT_ATOMS: atom_id res chain seq x y z
N MET A 1 -21.79 40.16 33.90
CA MET A 1 -22.40 40.36 32.57
C MET A 1 -21.37 40.30 31.43
N ILE A 2 -20.45 41.27 31.27
CA ILE A 2 -19.45 41.21 30.16
C ILE A 2 -18.48 40.02 30.30
N ARG A 3 -18.04 39.71 31.54
CA ARG A 3 -17.16 38.57 31.84
C ARG A 3 -17.80 37.21 31.56
N ASP A 4 -19.10 37.08 31.80
CA ASP A 4 -19.83 35.82 31.60
C ASP A 4 -20.03 35.53 30.11
N ILE A 5 -20.24 36.58 29.29
CA ILE A 5 -20.31 36.47 27.83
C ILE A 5 -18.96 36.04 27.24
N ALA A 6 -17.85 36.50 27.79
CA ALA A 6 -16.51 36.11 27.34
C ALA A 6 -16.22 34.63 27.63
N ILE A 7 -16.54 34.16 28.84
CA ILE A 7 -16.37 32.75 29.23
C ILE A 7 -17.23 31.83 28.37
N GLU A 8 -18.48 32.22 28.09
CA GLU A 8 -19.38 31.42 27.26
C GLU A 8 -18.90 31.35 25.81
N ARG A 9 -18.37 32.45 25.26
CA ARG A 9 -17.75 32.46 23.92
C ARG A 9 -16.52 31.56 23.85
N GLU A 10 -15.66 31.58 24.87
CA GLU A 10 -14.50 30.69 24.93
C GLU A 10 -14.92 29.22 24.99
N ARG A 11 -15.97 28.90 25.76
CA ARG A 11 -16.52 27.55 25.83
C ARG A 11 -17.06 27.08 24.48
N ILE A 12 -17.88 27.89 23.81
CA ILE A 12 -18.44 27.58 22.48
C ILE A 12 -17.32 27.42 21.45
N ALA A 13 -16.33 28.31 21.44
CA ALA A 13 -15.19 28.21 20.53
C ALA A 13 -14.38 26.93 20.76
N ARG A 14 -14.19 26.54 22.02
CA ARG A 14 -13.52 25.28 22.38
C ARG A 14 -14.34 24.06 21.94
N GLU A 15 -15.66 24.10 22.10
CA GLU A 15 -16.55 23.01 21.71
C GLU A 15 -16.56 22.82 20.19
N ILE A 16 -16.67 23.90 19.42
CA ILE A 16 -16.55 23.87 17.95
C ILE A 16 -15.19 23.31 17.53
N ALA A 17 -14.10 23.76 18.15
CA ALA A 17 -12.76 23.26 17.82
C ALA A 17 -12.57 21.76 18.12
N LEU A 18 -13.21 21.25 19.18
CA LEU A 18 -13.19 19.82 19.52
C LEU A 18 -14.03 18.99 18.54
N ASP A 19 -15.18 19.50 18.13
CA ASP A 19 -16.04 18.86 17.13
C ASP A 19 -15.35 18.81 15.77
N ASP A 20 -14.82 19.94 15.29
CA ASP A 20 -14.02 20.01 14.06
C ASP A 20 -12.83 19.03 14.11
N TYR A 21 -12.11 18.98 15.23
CA TYR A 21 -11.02 18.02 15.41
C TYR A 21 -11.50 16.57 15.29
N ALA A 22 -12.62 16.22 15.94
CA ALA A 22 -13.19 14.88 15.88
C ALA A 22 -13.60 14.51 14.44
N THR A 23 -14.27 15.41 13.71
CA THR A 23 -14.63 15.22 12.30
C THR A 23 -13.40 14.99 11.43
N ARG A 24 -12.34 15.79 11.59
CA ARG A 24 -11.11 15.65 10.79
C ARG A 24 -10.36 14.35 11.07
N ILE A 25 -10.36 13.89 12.31
CA ILE A 25 -9.78 12.59 12.68
C ILE A 25 -10.58 11.45 12.05
N ASP A 26 -11.91 11.55 12.05
CA ASP A 26 -12.78 10.53 11.46
C ASP A 26 -12.63 10.47 9.94
N GLU A 27 -12.67 11.61 9.26
CA GLU A 27 -12.36 11.72 7.83
C GLU A 27 -10.96 11.16 7.49
N GLY A 28 -9.98 11.42 8.36
CA GLY A 28 -8.63 10.89 8.22
C GLY A 28 -8.58 9.37 8.26
N LYS A 29 -9.30 8.75 9.22
CA LYS A 29 -9.40 7.29 9.34
C LYS A 29 -10.07 6.67 8.12
N ASP A 30 -11.15 7.25 7.63
CA ASP A 30 -11.86 6.76 6.45
C ASP A 30 -10.98 6.83 5.20
N ARG A 31 -10.27 7.95 4.98
CA ARG A 31 -9.33 8.08 3.86
C ARG A 31 -8.22 7.04 3.92
N LEU A 32 -7.64 6.79 5.11
CA LEU A 32 -6.62 5.76 5.29
C LEU A 32 -7.17 4.37 4.97
N ARG A 33 -8.38 4.05 5.42
CA ARG A 33 -9.04 2.78 5.12
C ARG A 33 -9.25 2.61 3.62
N PHE A 34 -9.80 3.61 2.93
CA PHE A 34 -9.96 3.57 1.48
C PHE A 34 -8.62 3.41 0.77
N GLN A 35 -7.58 4.14 1.17
CA GLN A 35 -6.26 4.00 0.58
C GLN A 35 -5.71 2.58 0.69
N VAL A 36 -5.90 1.92 1.84
CA VAL A 36 -5.51 0.52 2.04
C VAL A 36 -6.31 -0.42 1.13
N GLU A 37 -7.63 -0.27 1.10
CA GLU A 37 -8.51 -1.11 0.26
C GLU A 37 -8.19 -0.95 -1.24
N TYR A 38 -7.98 0.29 -1.71
CA TYR A 38 -7.55 0.58 -3.08
C TYR A 38 -6.17 -0.03 -3.39
N SER A 39 -5.22 0.07 -2.46
CA SER A 39 -3.87 -0.49 -2.65
C SER A 39 -3.91 -2.01 -2.77
N GLN A 40 -4.70 -2.68 -1.91
CA GLN A 40 -4.90 -4.12 -1.99
C GLN A 40 -5.57 -4.54 -3.30
N SER A 41 -6.59 -3.79 -3.74
CA SER A 41 -7.26 -4.02 -5.02
C SER A 41 -6.30 -3.86 -6.21
N ALA A 42 -5.50 -2.79 -6.23
CA ALA A 42 -4.49 -2.56 -7.25
C ALA A 42 -3.44 -3.69 -7.30
N MET A 43 -2.95 -4.16 -6.16
CA MET A 43 -1.99 -5.27 -6.09
C MET A 43 -2.58 -6.58 -6.62
N ARG A 44 -3.84 -6.90 -6.28
CA ARG A 44 -4.55 -8.08 -6.81
C ARG A 44 -4.72 -7.99 -8.33
N ASN A 45 -5.08 -6.82 -8.84
CA ASN A 45 -5.20 -6.60 -10.27
C ASN A 45 -3.86 -6.75 -11.00
N LEU A 46 -2.76 -6.25 -10.44
CA LEU A 46 -1.42 -6.46 -11.01
C LEU A 46 -1.03 -7.94 -11.06
N GLN A 47 -1.35 -8.72 -10.02
CA GLN A 47 -1.12 -10.17 -10.01
C GLN A 47 -1.95 -10.87 -11.08
N LEU A 48 -3.23 -10.53 -11.22
CA LEU A 48 -4.12 -11.10 -12.22
C LEU A 48 -3.68 -10.76 -13.65
N VAL A 49 -3.27 -9.51 -13.89
CA VAL A 49 -2.80 -9.06 -15.20
C VAL A 49 -1.49 -9.76 -15.60
N ASN A 50 -0.49 -9.80 -14.71
CA ASN A 50 0.76 -10.52 -14.99
C ASN A 50 0.53 -12.03 -15.13
N GLY A 51 -0.23 -12.65 -14.24
CA GLY A 51 -0.54 -14.08 -14.30
C GLY A 51 -1.36 -14.46 -15.53
N GLY A 52 -2.34 -13.64 -15.89
CA GLY A 52 -3.14 -13.81 -17.10
C GLY A 52 -2.31 -13.69 -18.38
N ALA A 53 -1.35 -12.77 -18.43
CA ALA A 53 -0.43 -12.65 -19.55
C ALA A 53 0.48 -13.87 -19.70
N VAL A 54 1.00 -14.41 -18.59
CA VAL A 54 1.77 -15.68 -18.60
C VAL A 54 0.92 -16.84 -19.14
N LEU A 55 -0.31 -16.99 -18.67
CA LEU A 55 -1.23 -18.04 -19.13
C LEU A 55 -1.57 -17.88 -20.62
N ALA A 56 -1.79 -16.65 -21.08
CA ALA A 56 -2.06 -16.36 -22.48
C ALA A 56 -0.86 -16.72 -23.38
N LEU A 57 0.37 -16.38 -22.97
CA LEU A 57 1.58 -16.79 -23.69
C LEU A 57 1.73 -18.31 -23.75
N LEU A 58 1.54 -19.01 -22.63
CA LEU A 58 1.65 -20.47 -22.60
C LEU A 58 0.58 -21.15 -23.46
N THR A 59 -0.63 -20.60 -23.46
CA THR A 59 -1.74 -21.08 -24.30
C THR A 59 -1.40 -20.87 -25.78
N PHE A 60 -0.83 -19.71 -26.14
CA PHE A 60 -0.39 -19.44 -27.50
C PHE A 60 0.66 -20.47 -27.95
N ILE A 61 1.69 -20.71 -27.13
CA ILE A 61 2.73 -21.73 -27.38
C ILE A 61 2.12 -23.12 -27.57
N GLY A 62 1.17 -23.51 -26.72
CA GLY A 62 0.54 -24.83 -26.77
C GLY A 62 -0.34 -25.05 -28.01
N ASN A 63 -0.77 -23.98 -28.68
CA ASN A 63 -1.70 -24.02 -29.81
C ASN A 63 -1.02 -23.76 -31.18
N THR A 64 0.32 -23.74 -31.26
CA THR A 64 0.98 -23.25 -32.48
C THR A 64 1.12 -24.29 -33.60
N GLY A 65 0.57 -23.91 -34.75
CA GLY A 65 1.04 -24.22 -36.11
C GLY A 65 1.50 -22.95 -36.86
N LEU A 66 1.97 -21.92 -36.13
CA LEU A 66 2.42 -20.63 -36.66
C LEU A 66 3.94 -20.47 -36.44
N ASP A 67 4.64 -19.81 -37.37
CA ASP A 67 6.03 -19.38 -37.19
C ASP A 67 6.08 -18.20 -36.20
N PHE A 68 6.90 -18.31 -35.16
CA PHE A 68 7.11 -17.25 -34.17
C PHE A 68 8.57 -17.17 -33.73
N ASN A 69 8.97 -16.01 -33.22
CA ASN A 69 10.31 -15.82 -32.66
C ASN A 69 10.37 -16.36 -31.22
N PHE A 70 10.90 -17.58 -31.05
CA PHE A 70 11.05 -18.23 -29.75
C PHE A 70 11.82 -17.36 -28.73
N PHE A 71 12.87 -16.65 -29.16
CA PHE A 71 13.65 -15.79 -28.27
C PHE A 71 12.82 -14.61 -27.76
N GLY A 72 12.04 -13.97 -28.63
CA GLY A 72 11.14 -12.89 -28.22
C GLY A 72 10.11 -13.38 -27.19
N LEU A 73 9.53 -14.54 -27.43
CA LEU A 73 8.51 -15.11 -26.56
C LEU A 73 9.08 -15.50 -25.18
N TRP A 74 10.30 -16.03 -25.15
CA TRP A 74 11.02 -16.33 -23.90
C TRP A 74 11.25 -15.08 -23.07
N TRP A 75 11.70 -13.98 -23.69
CA TRP A 75 11.90 -12.71 -23.00
C TRP A 75 10.59 -12.11 -22.50
N ALA A 76 9.51 -12.18 -23.29
CA ALA A 76 8.19 -11.74 -22.85
C ALA A 76 7.72 -12.52 -21.60
N PHE A 77 7.88 -13.85 -21.62
CA PHE A 77 7.58 -14.70 -20.47
C PHE A 77 8.40 -14.31 -19.24
N PHE A 78 9.71 -14.10 -19.40
CA PHE A 78 10.59 -13.69 -18.31
C PHE A 78 10.14 -12.37 -17.68
N TRP A 79 9.78 -11.37 -18.49
CA TRP A 79 9.29 -10.09 -18.01
C TRP A 79 7.97 -10.21 -17.23
N PHE A 80 6.99 -10.97 -17.74
CA PHE A 80 5.74 -11.19 -17.00
C PHE A 80 5.94 -12.00 -15.71
N ALA A 81 6.79 -13.03 -15.73
CA ALA A 81 7.12 -13.82 -14.54
C ALA A 81 7.85 -12.97 -13.49
N SER A 82 8.82 -12.15 -13.91
CA SER A 82 9.49 -11.19 -13.05
C SER A 82 8.50 -10.18 -12.46
N GLY A 83 7.60 -9.64 -13.29
CA GLY A 83 6.53 -8.74 -12.86
C GLY A 83 5.62 -9.39 -11.81
N LEU A 84 5.24 -10.66 -12.00
CA LEU A 84 4.45 -11.42 -11.03
C LEU A 84 5.19 -11.59 -9.70
N VAL A 85 6.46 -12.00 -9.72
CA VAL A 85 7.27 -12.15 -8.51
C VAL A 85 7.41 -10.82 -7.76
N CYS A 86 7.67 -9.72 -8.48
CA CYS A 86 7.71 -8.38 -7.89
C CYS A 86 6.37 -7.99 -7.24
N SER A 87 5.24 -8.28 -7.89
CA SER A 87 3.92 -7.98 -7.33
C SER A 87 3.62 -8.77 -6.04
N LEU A 88 4.07 -10.03 -5.96
CA LEU A 88 3.95 -10.86 -4.76
C LEU A 88 4.86 -10.33 -3.65
N ALA A 89 6.11 -10.02 -3.96
CA ALA A 89 7.05 -9.43 -3.00
C ALA A 89 6.55 -8.08 -2.47
N ALA A 90 5.92 -7.25 -3.32
CA ALA A 90 5.28 -6.00 -2.93
C ALA A 90 4.15 -6.24 -1.91
N TYR A 91 3.34 -7.28 -2.13
CA TYR A 91 2.27 -7.66 -1.21
C TYR A 91 2.81 -8.05 0.18
N PHE A 92 3.90 -8.80 0.24
CA PHE A 92 4.58 -9.09 1.51
C PHE A 92 5.14 -7.83 2.17
N GLY A 93 5.74 -6.91 1.41
CA GLY A 93 6.20 -5.62 1.93
C GLY A 93 5.07 -4.80 2.56
N ALA A 94 3.92 -4.73 1.88
CA ALA A 94 2.73 -4.05 2.40
C ALA A 94 2.20 -4.72 3.68
N PHE A 95 2.19 -6.05 3.74
CA PHE A 95 1.82 -6.80 4.94
C PHE A 95 2.75 -6.47 6.12
N PHE A 96 4.07 -6.50 5.93
CA PHE A 96 5.02 -6.15 6.98
C PHE A 96 4.86 -4.69 7.43
N SER A 97 4.64 -3.77 6.50
CA SER A 97 4.38 -2.36 6.81
C SER A 97 3.17 -2.21 7.73
N GLN A 98 2.04 -2.86 7.40
CA GLN A 98 0.84 -2.85 8.23
C GLN A 98 1.08 -3.46 9.61
N HIS A 99 1.85 -4.54 9.69
CA HIS A 99 2.20 -5.18 10.96
C HIS A 99 2.99 -4.23 11.88
N PHE A 100 3.97 -3.49 11.35
CA PHE A 100 4.72 -2.51 12.14
C PHE A 100 3.86 -1.31 12.55
N PHE A 101 3.03 -0.78 11.66
CA PHE A 101 2.13 0.33 12.01
C PHE A 101 1.06 -0.06 13.03
N MET A 102 0.59 -1.30 13.02
CA MET A 102 -0.31 -1.81 14.06
C MET A 102 0.40 -1.82 15.42
N LYS A 103 1.64 -2.30 15.49
CA LYS A 103 2.43 -2.26 16.74
C LYS A 103 2.67 -0.83 17.22
N LEU A 104 3.05 0.07 16.31
CA LEU A 104 3.21 1.50 16.59
C LEU A 104 1.95 2.08 17.25
N THR A 105 0.79 1.83 16.65
CA THR A 105 -0.51 2.31 17.18
C THR A 105 -0.80 1.74 18.58
N MET A 106 -0.47 0.47 18.83
CA MET A 106 -0.61 -0.13 20.16
C MET A 106 0.33 0.51 21.18
N TYR A 107 1.58 0.77 20.81
CA TYR A 107 2.56 1.43 21.68
C TYR A 107 2.14 2.86 22.02
N GLU A 108 1.65 3.61 21.03
CA GLU A 108 1.11 4.96 21.25
C GLU A 108 -0.12 4.95 22.15
N ALA A 109 -1.02 3.98 21.99
CA ALA A 109 -2.20 3.82 22.85
C ALA A 109 -1.81 3.50 24.30
N TRP A 110 -0.84 2.62 24.51
CA TRP A 110 -0.32 2.33 25.84
C TRP A 110 0.39 3.54 26.44
N ASN A 111 1.25 4.24 25.69
CA ASN A 111 1.91 5.46 26.17
C ASN A 111 0.89 6.55 26.53
N ALA A 112 -0.19 6.71 25.76
CA ALA A 112 -1.28 7.63 26.09
C ALA A 112 -1.96 7.24 27.41
N GLN A 113 -2.13 5.94 27.67
CA GLN A 113 -2.63 5.44 28.95
C GLN A 113 -1.68 5.74 30.11
N TYR A 114 -0.36 5.55 29.95
CA TYR A 114 0.64 5.91 30.96
C TYR A 114 0.64 7.43 31.23
N ARG A 115 0.60 8.25 30.18
CA ARG A 115 0.46 9.72 30.29
C ARG A 115 -0.79 10.13 31.08
N SER A 116 -1.93 9.48 30.83
CA SER A 116 -3.17 9.78 31.56
C SER A 116 -3.07 9.48 33.07
N ARG A 117 -2.14 8.60 33.47
CA ARG A 117 -1.86 8.24 34.86
C ARG A 117 -0.66 9.00 35.46
N GLY A 118 -0.05 9.93 34.71
CA GLY A 118 1.13 10.67 35.14
C GLY A 118 2.40 9.82 35.25
N ALA A 119 2.45 8.67 34.58
CA ALA A 119 3.61 7.78 34.56
C ALA A 119 4.49 8.02 33.33
N GLU A 120 5.77 7.64 33.42
CA GLU A 120 6.70 7.69 32.28
C GLU A 120 6.30 6.72 31.17
N GLU A 121 6.64 7.05 29.93
CA GLU A 121 6.31 6.27 28.73
C GLU A 121 7.34 5.14 28.51
N PRO A 122 6.95 3.86 28.66
CA PRO A 122 7.91 2.76 28.59
C PRO A 122 8.19 2.29 27.15
N TYR A 123 7.33 2.60 26.18
CA TYR A 123 7.46 2.09 24.81
C TYR A 123 8.05 3.16 23.88
N GLN A 124 9.14 2.81 23.19
CA GLN A 124 9.68 3.63 22.11
C GLN A 124 8.90 3.33 20.81
N THR A 125 8.65 4.37 20.01
CA THR A 125 7.81 4.28 18.80
C THR A 125 8.58 4.54 17.50
N SER A 126 9.79 5.11 17.58
CA SER A 126 10.57 5.52 16.41
C SER A 126 11.05 4.35 15.57
N ALA A 127 11.43 3.24 16.20
CA ALA A 127 11.95 2.08 15.48
C ALA A 127 10.87 1.42 14.61
N GLU A 128 9.66 1.26 15.14
CA GLU A 128 8.51 0.66 14.47
C GLU A 128 8.06 1.52 13.29
N LEU A 129 8.08 2.84 13.46
CA LEU A 129 7.80 3.79 12.40
C LEU A 129 8.81 3.65 11.24
N ASP A 130 10.10 3.59 11.55
CA ASP A 130 11.16 3.45 10.54
C ASP A 130 11.05 2.13 9.78
N TRP A 131 10.82 1.02 10.48
CA TRP A 131 10.63 -0.30 9.86
C TRP A 131 9.36 -0.36 9.01
N GLY A 132 8.26 0.22 9.50
CA GLY A 132 7.00 0.33 8.76
C GLY A 132 7.16 1.13 7.47
N ASN A 133 7.88 2.24 7.53
CA ASN A 133 8.19 3.08 6.36
C ASN A 133 9.09 2.37 5.35
N ARG A 134 10.16 1.69 5.79
CA ARG A 134 11.04 0.93 4.89
C ARG A 134 10.29 -0.17 4.14
N ALA A 135 9.42 -0.90 4.84
CA ALA A 135 8.58 -1.94 4.24
C ALA A 135 7.54 -1.35 3.26
N LEU A 136 7.01 -0.16 3.55
CA LEU A 136 6.12 0.56 2.64
C LEU A 136 6.85 0.98 1.36
N TYR A 137 8.03 1.60 1.50
CA TYR A 137 8.83 2.03 0.36
C TYR A 137 9.24 0.85 -0.53
N SER A 138 9.65 -0.27 0.07
CA SER A 138 9.99 -1.47 -0.71
C SER A 138 8.77 -2.01 -1.48
N ALA A 139 7.59 -2.02 -0.86
CA ALA A 139 6.35 -2.44 -1.52
C ALA A 139 5.99 -1.54 -2.72
N VAL A 140 6.13 -0.22 -2.58
CA VAL A 140 5.86 0.75 -3.65
C VAL A 140 6.84 0.56 -4.82
N ILE A 141 8.14 0.41 -4.53
CA ILE A 141 9.17 0.18 -5.54
C ILE A 141 8.90 -1.12 -6.30
N LEU A 142 8.62 -2.22 -5.59
CA LEU A 142 8.35 -3.52 -6.20
C LEU A 142 7.06 -3.53 -7.01
N SER A 143 6.01 -2.84 -6.56
CA SER A 143 4.76 -2.67 -7.32
C SER A 143 4.99 -1.90 -8.62
N THR A 144 5.80 -0.84 -8.57
CA THR A 144 6.17 -0.04 -9.75
C THR A 144 7.00 -0.86 -10.73
N LEU A 145 7.99 -1.62 -10.23
CA LEU A 145 8.78 -2.54 -11.05
C LEU A 145 7.90 -3.61 -11.70
N SER A 146 6.91 -4.15 -10.98
CA SER A 146 5.95 -5.10 -11.55
C SER A 146 5.18 -4.52 -12.74
N LEU A 147 4.70 -3.28 -12.62
CA LEU A 147 4.01 -2.59 -13.70
C LEU A 147 4.92 -2.35 -14.91
N VAL A 148 6.17 -1.90 -14.68
CA VAL A 148 7.14 -1.70 -15.76
C VAL A 148 7.45 -3.02 -16.47
N SER A 149 7.69 -4.09 -15.71
CA SER A 149 7.93 -5.42 -16.25
C SER A 149 6.77 -5.92 -17.10
N PHE A 150 5.52 -5.64 -16.70
CA PHE A 150 4.35 -5.95 -17.51
C PHE A 150 4.36 -5.20 -18.86
N LEU A 151 4.60 -3.89 -18.84
CA LEU A 151 4.63 -3.07 -20.07
C LEU A 151 5.74 -3.52 -21.02
N VAL A 152 6.93 -3.81 -20.50
CA VAL A 152 8.05 -4.32 -21.29
C VAL A 152 7.74 -5.72 -21.84
N GLY A 153 7.20 -6.61 -21.02
CA GLY A 153 6.78 -7.96 -21.45
C GLY A 153 5.74 -7.92 -22.57
N ALA A 154 4.75 -7.01 -22.47
CA ALA A 154 3.73 -6.82 -23.49
C ALA A 154 4.33 -6.29 -24.81
N PHE A 155 5.25 -5.32 -24.73
CA PHE A 155 5.95 -4.82 -25.91
C PHE A 155 6.77 -5.91 -26.58
N VAL A 156 7.57 -6.66 -25.82
CA VAL A 156 8.39 -7.76 -26.34
C VAL A 156 7.51 -8.87 -26.94
N ALA A 157 6.37 -9.20 -26.32
CA ALA A 157 5.42 -10.17 -26.85
C ALA A 157 4.90 -9.77 -28.23
N LEU A 158 4.61 -8.48 -28.46
CA LEU A 158 4.15 -7.97 -29.75
C LEU A 158 5.20 -8.17 -30.86
N PHE A 159 6.48 -7.92 -30.59
CA PHE A 159 7.54 -8.17 -31.58
C PHE A 159 7.84 -9.64 -31.79
N ALA A 160 7.53 -10.51 -30.82
CA ALA A 160 7.72 -11.95 -30.96
C ALA A 160 6.69 -12.61 -31.89
N LEU A 161 5.54 -11.94 -32.09
CA LEU A 161 4.41 -12.39 -32.91
C LEU A 161 4.45 -11.86 -34.36
N GLN A 162 5.38 -10.96 -34.68
CA GLN A 162 5.65 -10.49 -36.04
C GLN A 162 6.71 -11.36 -36.71
#